data_AF-A0A8T0GU13-F1
#
_entry.id   AF-A0A8T0GU13-F1
#
_cell.length_a   1.000
_cell.length_b   1.000
_cell.length_c   1.000
_cell.angle_alpha   90.00
_cell.angle_beta   90.00
_cell.angle_gamma   90.00
#
_symmetry.space_group_name_H-M   'P 1'
#
loop_
_entity.id
_entity.type
_entity.pdbx_description
1 polymer ?
#
loop_
_entity_poly.entity_id
_entity_poly.type
_entity_poly.pdbx_seq_one_letter_code
_entity_poly.pdbx_strand_id
1 'polypeptide(L)'
;MEVIEFLFQYLKMLRAAGPQEWVFQEQKAISKLNFEYFEDPSPDEYAISLATNMHLYSEAHIIYGDYAHDVWSPDLISDVLSRMTPDNMRVDLLLHHFDRKASDVQVEPWFETPFKVETIPAEVLKVWADPPLVDPGLHMPLQNEFIPHDFTVFTSKEDVSKNPSCLIDSAALKVWHRCNRRFKTPRVFVCFSIMFWPATRQISDAVLAELYLLHLTTQLNETLYLADVAKLETSITLSGYRIELKMFGFSEKLPVLAQKIASCMKTLTSTQLDFERTVEVLLEEYKGAHEKPIDHATYLSTQALSKRFWDIDHRMDCLRSLTFQDFTRFVLNLFNKAYIECLIDGNAQKQQALATAKIFKEALVTSPLPLEARFSNCVVKLPAGTSLLYKENCKCEYERNSVVKSYFQIGQDQGKDSTRLRCLVDLFEDIIAEPFFNQLRTKEQLGYVVDCESEDLHGVLGFSFMVQSAKYSPKYLQGRINAFVKQIPQILTSMTDEEFQSHKESLMAEKQGMPSSLFEESERYWEQIWKRRYLFDAGKHEAAELEHVTKNELINWCRRFLGARSRIRRHLCVHVVGLNAIEGDVDDPICETSTAGQGECRRSLVIDNLNEFKEKLEVYPVKL
;
A
#
# COMPACT_ATOMS: atom_id res chain seq x y z
N MET A 1 12.73 21.51 24.08
CA MET A 1 12.00 22.68 24.62
C MET A 1 11.74 23.75 23.57
N GLU A 2 12.66 23.96 22.62
CA GLU A 2 12.49 24.92 21.51
C GLU A 2 11.21 24.70 20.67
N VAL A 3 10.83 23.45 20.38
CA VAL A 3 9.57 23.15 19.66
C VAL A 3 8.32 23.70 20.36
N ILE A 4 8.28 23.61 21.70
CA ILE A 4 7.17 24.14 22.50
C ILE A 4 7.18 25.67 22.47
N GLU A 5 8.36 26.28 22.47
CA GLU A 5 8.50 27.73 22.32
C GLU A 5 7.96 28.20 20.96
N PHE A 6 8.31 27.52 19.86
CA PHE A 6 7.76 27.83 18.53
C PHE A 6 6.22 27.72 18.49
N LEU A 7 5.63 26.72 19.15
CA LEU A 7 4.17 26.61 19.29
C LEU A 7 3.58 27.87 19.96
N PHE A 8 4.15 28.33 21.06
CA PHE A 8 3.65 29.52 21.75
C PHE A 8 3.95 30.83 21.00
N GLN A 9 5.04 30.90 20.23
CA GLN A 9 5.28 31.99 19.29
C GLN A 9 4.19 32.03 18.21
N TYR A 10 3.80 30.88 17.66
CA TYR A 10 2.71 30.78 16.69
C TYR A 10 1.36 31.19 17.29
N LEU A 11 1.05 30.73 18.51
CA LEU A 11 -0.17 31.14 19.23
C LEU A 11 -0.17 32.65 19.53
N LYS A 12 0.98 33.25 19.87
CA LYS A 12 1.13 34.70 20.04
C LYS A 12 0.86 35.44 18.71
N MET A 13 1.39 34.95 17.60
CA MET A 13 1.11 35.48 16.26
C MET A 13 -0.39 35.41 15.94
N LEU A 14 -1.04 34.26 16.16
CA LEU A 14 -2.49 34.09 15.91
C LEU A 14 -3.33 35.05 16.73
N ARG A 15 -2.99 35.27 18.02
CA ARG A 15 -3.67 36.24 18.88
C ARG A 15 -3.52 37.67 18.37
N ALA A 16 -2.33 38.03 17.88
CA ALA A 16 -2.06 39.34 17.34
C ALA A 16 -2.78 39.59 16.00
N ALA A 17 -2.86 38.58 15.13
CA ALA A 17 -3.57 38.65 13.87
C ALA A 17 -5.10 38.66 14.05
N GLY A 18 -5.60 37.97 15.08
CA GLY A 18 -7.02 37.78 15.34
C GLY A 18 -7.70 36.79 14.38
N PRO A 19 -8.98 36.44 14.63
CA PRO A 19 -9.74 35.53 13.79
C PRO A 19 -9.84 36.03 12.34
N GLN A 20 -9.57 35.16 11.37
CA GLN A 20 -9.57 35.49 9.94
C GLN A 20 -10.82 34.93 9.24
N GLU A 21 -11.71 35.80 8.78
CA GLU A 21 -12.97 35.37 8.14
C GLU A 21 -12.72 34.60 6.83
N TRP A 22 -11.68 34.96 6.06
CA TRP A 22 -11.37 34.26 4.82
C TRP A 22 -11.03 32.78 5.04
N VAL A 23 -10.37 32.44 6.16
CA VAL A 23 -10.08 31.04 6.54
C VAL A 23 -11.39 30.29 6.81
N PHE A 24 -12.34 30.92 7.50
CA PHE A 24 -13.66 30.34 7.72
C PHE A 24 -14.43 30.12 6.40
N GLN A 25 -14.36 31.08 5.47
CA GLN A 25 -14.99 30.92 4.16
C GLN A 25 -14.36 29.77 3.35
N GLU A 26 -13.04 29.57 3.44
CA GLU A 26 -12.39 28.41 2.83
C GLU A 26 -12.87 27.09 3.47
N GLN A 27 -12.88 26.99 4.81
CA GLN A 27 -13.38 25.79 5.52
C GLN A 27 -14.84 25.49 5.20
N LYS A 28 -15.67 26.54 5.06
CA LYS A 28 -17.06 26.43 4.63
C LYS A 28 -17.16 25.92 3.19
N ALA A 29 -16.35 26.44 2.28
CA ALA A 29 -16.32 25.97 0.90
C ALA A 29 -15.91 24.49 0.83
N ILE A 30 -14.84 24.11 1.52
CA ILE A 30 -14.37 22.71 1.60
C ILE A 30 -15.44 21.79 2.17
N SER A 31 -16.08 22.16 3.28
CA SER A 31 -17.14 21.35 3.89
C SER A 31 -18.35 21.20 2.98
N LYS A 32 -18.71 22.26 2.25
CA LYS A 32 -19.74 22.19 1.22
C LYS A 32 -19.36 21.20 0.10
N LEU A 33 -18.10 21.20 -0.36
CA LEU A 33 -17.63 20.23 -1.35
C LEU A 33 -17.72 18.79 -0.83
N ASN A 34 -17.35 18.57 0.42
CA ASN A 34 -17.38 17.25 1.06
C ASN A 34 -18.81 16.71 1.17
N PHE A 35 -19.79 17.59 1.33
CA PHE A 35 -21.20 17.24 1.38
C PHE A 35 -21.81 17.03 -0.02
N GLU A 36 -21.60 17.97 -0.95
CA GLU A 36 -22.19 17.91 -2.30
C GLU A 36 -21.61 16.78 -3.16
N TYR A 37 -20.34 16.44 -2.93
CA TYR A 37 -19.63 15.35 -3.62
C TYR A 37 -19.21 14.26 -2.66
N PHE A 38 -20.07 13.98 -1.67
CA PHE A 38 -19.93 12.85 -0.78
C PHE A 38 -19.82 11.56 -1.61
N GLU A 39 -18.78 10.77 -1.33
CA GLU A 39 -18.64 9.43 -1.89
C GLU A 39 -19.13 8.46 -0.82
N ASP A 40 -20.13 7.64 -1.16
CA ASP A 40 -20.75 6.72 -0.21
C ASP A 40 -19.69 5.76 0.33
N PRO A 41 -19.41 5.76 1.66
CA PRO A 41 -18.60 4.72 2.26
C PRO A 41 -19.35 3.39 2.22
N SER A 42 -18.73 2.32 2.70
CA SER A 42 -19.45 1.04 2.79
C SER A 42 -20.75 1.22 3.60
N PRO A 43 -21.85 0.53 3.24
CA PRO A 43 -23.14 0.73 3.92
C PRO A 43 -23.08 0.56 5.45
N ASP A 44 -22.19 -0.30 5.93
CA ASP A 44 -21.91 -0.51 7.35
C ASP A 44 -21.20 0.68 8.02
N GLU A 45 -20.16 1.25 7.38
CA GLU A 45 -19.49 2.46 7.87
C GLU A 45 -20.45 3.65 7.90
N TYR A 46 -21.29 3.80 6.86
CA TYR A 46 -22.27 4.88 6.81
C TYR A 46 -23.31 4.78 7.92
N ALA A 47 -23.81 3.56 8.19
CA ALA A 47 -24.76 3.32 9.27
C ALA A 47 -24.17 3.69 10.64
N ILE A 48 -22.89 3.37 10.89
CA ILE A 48 -22.18 3.74 12.13
C ILE A 48 -22.07 5.26 12.27
N SER A 49 -21.70 5.95 11.19
CA SER A 49 -21.60 7.42 11.17
C SER A 49 -22.95 8.07 11.48
N LEU A 50 -24.02 7.67 10.80
CA LEU A 50 -25.36 8.22 11.03
C LEU A 50 -25.86 7.95 12.45
N ALA A 51 -25.65 6.74 12.99
CA ALA A 51 -26.03 6.41 14.35
C ALA A 51 -25.30 7.27 15.39
N THR A 52 -24.03 7.60 15.13
CA THR A 52 -23.26 8.54 15.97
C THR A 52 -23.87 9.94 15.92
N ASN A 53 -24.21 10.40 14.71
CA ASN A 53 -24.79 11.73 14.49
C ASN A 53 -26.16 11.91 15.13
N MET A 54 -26.96 10.85 15.27
CA MET A 54 -28.24 10.88 15.98
C MET A 54 -28.12 11.26 17.47
N HIS A 55 -26.94 11.12 18.08
CA HIS A 55 -26.69 11.53 19.46
C HIS A 55 -26.22 12.98 19.60
N LEU A 56 -25.73 13.59 18.51
CA LEU A 56 -25.11 14.92 18.52
C LEU A 56 -25.99 15.99 17.88
N TYR A 57 -26.72 15.63 16.82
CA TYR A 57 -27.48 16.56 16.01
C TYR A 57 -28.98 16.29 16.08
N SER A 58 -29.78 17.34 15.86
CA SER A 58 -31.22 17.18 15.63
C SER A 58 -31.49 16.34 14.40
N GLU A 59 -32.67 15.74 14.29
CA GLU A 59 -33.09 14.91 13.14
C GLU A 59 -32.79 15.54 11.76
N ALA A 60 -33.07 16.84 11.59
CA ALA A 60 -32.82 17.57 10.35
C ALA A 60 -31.33 17.71 9.96
N HIS A 61 -30.41 17.44 10.88
CA HIS A 61 -28.97 17.64 10.74
C HIS A 61 -28.17 16.34 10.90
N ILE A 62 -28.80 15.16 10.96
CA ILE A 62 -28.06 13.89 11.11
C ILE A 62 -27.06 13.70 9.96
N ILE A 63 -27.42 14.12 8.74
CA ILE A 63 -26.57 13.98 7.55
C ILE A 63 -25.66 15.21 7.35
N TYR A 64 -26.19 16.43 7.54
CA TYR A 64 -25.46 17.67 7.25
C TYR A 64 -24.63 18.21 8.42
N GLY A 65 -24.88 17.75 9.65
CA GLY A 65 -24.35 18.33 10.89
C GLY A 65 -22.83 18.49 10.90
N ASP A 66 -22.10 17.46 10.46
CA ASP A 66 -20.63 17.48 10.40
C ASP A 66 -20.05 18.44 9.35
N TYR A 67 -20.88 18.88 8.38
CA TYR A 67 -20.48 19.76 7.30
C TYR A 67 -20.92 21.22 7.54
N ALA A 68 -21.74 21.46 8.56
CA ALA A 68 -22.38 22.75 8.81
C ALA A 68 -21.39 23.81 9.30
N HIS A 69 -20.96 24.68 8.37
CA HIS A 69 -20.12 25.85 8.65
C HIS A 69 -20.90 27.15 8.38
N ASP A 70 -22.01 27.33 9.08
CA ASP A 70 -22.97 28.38 8.76
C ASP A 70 -22.69 29.71 9.47
N VAL A 71 -22.17 29.65 10.69
CA VAL A 71 -22.04 30.83 11.58
C VAL A 71 -20.57 31.18 11.79
N TRP A 72 -20.16 32.34 11.28
CA TRP A 72 -18.87 32.95 11.63
C TRP A 72 -18.96 33.56 13.02
N SER A 73 -18.16 33.04 13.96
CA SER A 73 -18.11 33.54 15.34
C SER A 73 -16.66 33.82 15.75
N PRO A 74 -16.13 35.02 15.47
CA PRO A 74 -14.78 35.40 15.85
C PRO A 74 -14.58 35.36 17.37
N ASP A 75 -15.62 35.69 18.14
CA ASP A 75 -15.57 35.70 19.61
C ASP A 75 -15.31 34.29 20.18
N LEU A 76 -15.93 33.25 19.63
CA LEU A 76 -15.68 31.86 20.04
C LEU A 76 -14.26 31.41 19.71
N ILE A 77 -13.74 31.80 18.54
CA ILE A 77 -12.37 31.50 18.14
C ILE A 77 -11.38 32.18 19.11
N SER A 78 -11.63 33.44 19.43
CA SER A 78 -10.84 34.20 20.41
C SER A 78 -10.93 33.59 21.81
N ASP A 79 -12.10 33.14 22.26
CA ASP A 79 -12.26 32.47 23.56
C ASP A 79 -11.43 31.18 23.63
N VAL A 80 -11.53 30.30 22.61
CA VAL A 80 -10.75 29.07 22.56
C VAL A 80 -9.25 29.36 22.53
N LEU A 81 -8.81 30.30 21.68
CA LEU A 81 -7.40 30.68 21.57
C LEU A 81 -6.83 31.29 22.87
N SER A 82 -7.69 31.94 23.67
CA SER A 82 -7.32 32.50 24.98
C SER A 82 -7.03 31.42 26.03
N ARG A 83 -7.59 30.20 25.87
CA ARG A 83 -7.40 29.06 26.77
C ARG A 83 -6.17 28.21 26.45
N MET A 84 -5.55 28.41 25.28
CA MET A 84 -4.33 27.71 24.84
C MET A 84 -3.07 28.33 25.46
N THR A 85 -2.95 28.26 26.78
CA THR A 85 -1.85 28.85 27.55
C THR A 85 -0.91 27.78 28.13
N PRO A 86 0.34 28.13 28.48
CA PRO A 86 1.26 27.17 29.11
C PRO A 86 0.71 26.57 30.41
N ASP A 87 -0.05 27.34 31.20
CA ASP A 87 -0.64 26.88 32.46
C ASP A 87 -1.78 25.87 32.26
N ASN A 88 -2.33 25.77 31.05
CA ASN A 88 -3.40 24.84 30.67
C ASN A 88 -2.89 23.70 29.76
N MET A 89 -1.58 23.48 29.72
CA MET A 89 -0.92 22.51 28.84
C MET A 89 -0.54 21.20 29.57
N ARG A 90 -0.63 20.07 28.85
CA ARG A 90 0.05 18.81 29.20
C ARG A 90 1.04 18.46 28.09
N VAL A 91 2.24 18.02 28.45
CA VAL A 91 3.27 17.59 27.48
C VAL A 91 3.60 16.14 27.75
N ASP A 92 3.38 15.30 26.74
CA ASP A 92 3.77 13.89 26.76
C ASP A 92 5.03 13.73 25.87
N LEU A 93 6.15 13.30 26.46
CA LEU A 93 7.43 13.10 25.74
C LEU A 93 7.71 11.60 25.60
N LEU A 94 7.74 11.12 24.36
CA LEU A 94 8.11 9.74 24.05
C LEU A 94 9.62 9.68 23.74
N LEU A 95 10.38 8.97 24.55
CA LEU A 95 11.83 8.84 24.43
C LEU A 95 12.21 7.39 24.16
N HIS A 96 13.07 7.15 23.16
CA HIS A 96 13.61 5.80 22.91
C HIS A 96 14.45 5.29 24.09
N HIS A 97 15.13 6.19 24.80
CA HIS A 97 15.99 5.88 25.92
C HIS A 97 15.78 6.83 27.09
N PHE A 98 15.43 6.27 28.25
CA PHE A 98 15.53 6.92 29.56
C PHE A 98 15.78 5.84 30.62
N ASP A 99 16.22 6.24 31.82
CA ASP A 99 16.48 5.28 32.90
C ASP A 99 15.18 4.71 33.46
N ARG A 100 14.72 3.60 32.87
CA ARG A 100 13.50 2.86 33.28
C ARG A 100 13.62 2.24 34.68
N LYS A 101 14.82 2.20 35.27
CA LYS A 101 15.08 1.62 36.59
C LYS A 101 15.23 2.68 37.67
N ALA A 102 15.14 3.96 37.31
CA ALA A 102 15.13 5.03 38.29
C ALA A 102 13.93 4.87 39.24
N SER A 103 14.13 5.23 40.50
CA SER A 103 13.16 4.97 41.58
C SER A 103 11.85 5.75 41.45
N ASP A 104 11.82 6.78 40.61
CA ASP A 104 10.69 7.65 40.33
C ASP A 104 9.93 7.25 39.05
N VAL A 105 10.33 6.16 38.39
CA VAL A 105 9.61 5.60 37.25
C VAL A 105 8.38 4.83 37.71
N GLN A 106 7.26 5.13 37.08
CA GLN A 106 6.00 4.43 37.25
C GLN A 106 5.78 3.47 36.08
N VAL A 107 4.95 2.45 36.30
CA VAL A 107 4.61 1.45 35.28
C VAL A 107 3.10 1.40 35.15
N GLU A 108 2.61 1.63 33.94
CA GLU A 108 1.19 1.50 33.63
C GLU A 108 0.77 0.03 33.72
N PRO A 109 -0.32 -0.32 34.44
CA PRO A 109 -0.62 -1.71 34.80
C PRO A 109 -0.99 -2.67 33.66
N TRP A 110 -1.45 -2.20 32.50
CA TRP A 110 -1.98 -3.06 31.45
C TRP A 110 -0.97 -3.39 30.35
N PHE A 111 -0.21 -2.39 29.91
CA PHE A 111 0.83 -2.51 28.88
C PHE A 111 2.23 -2.49 29.47
N GLU A 112 2.34 -2.37 30.80
CA GLU A 112 3.61 -2.30 31.52
C GLU A 112 4.53 -1.19 30.99
N THR A 113 3.93 -0.12 30.46
CA THR A 113 4.67 0.99 29.86
C THR A 113 5.34 1.80 30.98
N PRO A 114 6.69 1.89 31.00
CA PRO A 114 7.38 2.70 31.98
C PRO A 114 7.24 4.18 31.61
N PHE A 115 6.88 5.02 32.57
CA PHE A 115 6.73 6.46 32.37
C PHE A 115 7.16 7.25 33.60
N LYS A 116 7.39 8.55 33.39
CA LYS A 116 7.69 9.50 34.46
C LYS A 116 6.80 10.71 34.32
N VAL A 117 6.36 11.25 35.46
CA VAL A 117 5.60 12.51 35.51
C VAL A 117 6.47 13.56 36.19
N GLU A 118 6.71 14.66 35.48
CA GLU A 118 7.50 15.78 35.96
C GLU A 118 6.68 17.07 35.93
N THR A 119 6.93 17.95 36.89
CA THR A 119 6.35 19.30 36.88
C THR A 119 7.22 20.22 36.04
N ILE A 120 6.60 20.95 35.10
CA ILE A 120 7.31 21.92 34.27
C ILE A 120 7.75 23.10 35.15
N PRO A 121 9.04 23.51 35.11
CA PRO A 121 9.52 24.62 35.93
C PRO A 121 8.78 25.92 35.62
N ALA A 122 8.43 26.69 36.67
CA ALA A 122 7.68 27.94 36.54
C ALA A 122 8.38 28.98 35.66
N GLU A 123 9.72 29.03 35.67
CA GLU A 123 10.47 29.96 34.83
C GLU A 123 10.36 29.63 33.34
N VAL A 124 10.22 28.36 32.98
CA VAL A 124 9.98 27.92 31.60
C VAL A 124 8.56 28.30 31.15
N LEU A 125 7.56 28.09 32.03
CA LEU A 125 6.17 28.49 31.76
C LEU A 125 6.04 30.00 31.52
N LYS A 126 6.76 30.84 32.28
CA LYS A 126 6.78 32.29 32.07
C LYS A 126 7.31 32.69 30.69
N VAL A 127 8.40 32.07 30.24
CA VAL A 127 8.96 32.33 28.90
C VAL A 127 7.98 31.94 27.81
N TRP A 128 7.32 30.79 27.94
CA TRP A 128 6.31 30.33 26.99
C TRP A 128 5.01 31.15 27.03
N ALA A 129 4.69 31.78 28.16
CA ALA A 129 3.49 32.60 28.29
C ALA A 129 3.57 33.88 27.47
N ASP A 130 4.78 34.47 27.39
CA ASP A 130 5.05 35.64 26.57
C ASP A 130 6.42 35.52 25.87
N PRO A 131 6.50 34.78 24.75
CA PRO A 131 7.75 34.64 24.00
C PRO A 131 8.26 36.02 23.55
N PRO A 132 9.53 36.37 23.77
CA PRO A 132 10.04 37.72 23.55
C PRO A 132 10.05 38.14 22.08
N LEU A 133 10.21 37.16 21.18
CA LEU A 133 10.21 37.33 19.74
C LEU A 133 9.29 36.28 19.12
N VAL A 134 8.65 36.64 18.01
CA VAL A 134 7.99 35.69 17.11
C VAL A 134 8.92 35.52 15.93
N ASP A 135 9.31 34.28 15.63
CA ASP A 135 10.15 33.97 14.48
C ASP A 135 9.49 34.49 13.19
N PRO A 136 10.22 35.24 12.34
CA PRO A 136 9.65 35.83 11.11
C PRO A 136 9.26 34.80 10.06
N GLY A 137 9.71 33.55 10.17
CA GLY A 137 9.27 32.43 9.36
C GLY A 137 7.86 31.92 9.72
N LEU A 138 7.31 32.31 10.87
CA LEU A 138 5.94 31.98 11.24
C LEU A 138 4.96 32.96 10.58
N HIS A 139 4.01 32.44 9.82
CA HIS A 139 2.97 33.23 9.17
C HIS A 139 1.63 32.48 9.09
N MET A 140 0.56 33.21 8.77
CA MET A 140 -0.72 32.61 8.40
C MET A 140 -0.56 31.78 7.12
N PRO A 141 -1.34 30.69 6.93
CA PRO A 141 -1.30 29.93 5.70
C PRO A 141 -1.62 30.81 4.48
N LEU A 142 -1.12 30.42 3.31
CA LEU A 142 -1.53 31.01 2.05
C LEU A 142 -2.94 30.52 1.68
N GLN A 143 -3.67 31.31 0.90
CA GLN A 143 -4.96 30.89 0.36
C GLN A 143 -4.83 29.64 -0.49
N ASN A 144 -5.79 28.73 -0.36
CA ASN A 144 -5.74 27.46 -1.04
C ASN A 144 -6.18 27.59 -2.51
N GLU A 145 -5.22 27.61 -3.43
CA GLU A 145 -5.47 27.75 -4.87
C GLU A 145 -6.17 26.54 -5.52
N PHE A 146 -6.22 25.40 -4.80
CA PHE A 146 -6.80 24.15 -5.28
C PHE A 146 -8.30 24.02 -5.03
N ILE A 147 -8.92 24.95 -4.28
CA ILE A 147 -10.38 24.96 -4.12
C ILE A 147 -11.02 25.20 -5.51
N PRO A 148 -11.82 24.25 -6.03
CA PRO A 148 -12.46 24.36 -7.33
C PRO A 148 -13.67 25.32 -7.29
N HIS A 149 -13.94 25.93 -8.45
CA HIS A 149 -15.06 26.85 -8.69
C HIS A 149 -15.89 26.42 -9.91
N ASP A 150 -15.33 25.62 -10.81
CA ASP A 150 -16.00 25.04 -11.98
C ASP A 150 -16.23 23.54 -11.78
N PHE A 151 -17.51 23.17 -11.74
CA PHE A 151 -17.98 21.78 -11.61
C PHE A 151 -18.69 21.29 -12.87
N THR A 152 -18.39 21.89 -14.02
CA THR A 152 -19.02 21.52 -15.29
C THR A 152 -18.68 20.08 -15.66
N VAL A 153 -19.73 19.27 -15.83
CA VAL A 153 -19.61 17.87 -16.27
C VAL A 153 -19.90 17.78 -17.77
N PHE A 154 -19.02 17.13 -18.53
CA PHE A 154 -19.20 16.98 -19.98
C PHE A 154 -20.31 15.98 -20.35
N THR A 155 -21.29 16.41 -21.16
CA THR A 155 -22.55 15.67 -21.44
C THR A 155 -22.80 15.28 -22.91
N SER A 156 -21.77 15.18 -23.78
CA SER A 156 -22.02 14.97 -25.23
C SER A 156 -22.77 13.65 -25.55
N LYS A 157 -23.53 13.63 -26.66
CA LYS A 157 -24.42 12.53 -27.09
C LYS A 157 -23.76 11.41 -27.91
N GLU A 158 -22.46 11.48 -28.20
CA GLU A 158 -21.74 10.43 -28.94
C GLU A 158 -21.49 9.20 -28.06
N ASP A 159 -21.63 8.00 -28.66
CA ASP A 159 -21.43 6.70 -28.03
C ASP A 159 -20.08 6.65 -27.29
N VAL A 160 -20.15 6.58 -25.97
CA VAL A 160 -18.96 6.53 -25.11
C VAL A 160 -18.32 5.16 -25.27
N SER A 161 -17.04 5.12 -25.65
CA SER A 161 -16.24 3.89 -25.61
C SER A 161 -16.32 3.29 -24.21
N LYS A 162 -16.83 2.05 -24.10
CA LYS A 162 -16.97 1.33 -22.82
C LYS A 162 -15.64 1.17 -22.10
N ASN A 163 -14.56 1.02 -22.86
CA ASN A 163 -13.21 0.79 -22.35
C ASN A 163 -12.27 1.98 -22.68
N PRO A 164 -11.17 2.14 -21.94
CA PRO A 164 -10.09 3.07 -22.31
C PRO A 164 -9.55 2.81 -23.71
N SER A 165 -9.25 3.90 -24.42
CA SER A 165 -8.66 3.87 -25.76
C SER A 165 -7.24 4.44 -25.72
N CYS A 166 -6.34 3.85 -26.52
CA CYS A 166 -4.98 4.35 -26.66
C CYS A 166 -4.97 5.55 -27.61
N LEU A 167 -4.64 6.74 -27.10
CA LEU A 167 -4.57 7.98 -27.88
C LEU A 167 -3.19 8.21 -28.50
N ILE A 168 -2.13 7.80 -27.78
CA ILE A 168 -0.74 7.89 -28.21
C ILE A 168 -0.08 6.57 -27.84
N ASP A 169 0.65 5.98 -28.78
CA ASP A 169 1.60 4.90 -28.53
C ASP A 169 2.92 5.26 -29.22
N SER A 170 3.93 5.61 -28.43
CA SER A 170 5.22 6.09 -28.91
C SER A 170 6.37 5.59 -28.04
N ALA A 171 7.61 5.76 -28.50
CA ALA A 171 8.79 5.35 -27.75
C ALA A 171 8.95 6.03 -26.39
N ALA A 172 8.39 7.24 -26.21
CA ALA A 172 8.52 8.06 -25.00
C ALA A 172 7.28 8.03 -24.10
N LEU A 173 6.10 7.91 -24.70
CA LEU A 173 4.82 8.13 -24.04
C LEU A 173 3.76 7.20 -24.62
N LYS A 174 2.95 6.60 -23.74
CA LYS A 174 1.72 5.90 -24.09
C LYS A 174 0.57 6.44 -23.24
N VAL A 175 -0.53 6.84 -23.90
CA VAL A 175 -1.66 7.54 -23.25
C VAL A 175 -2.93 6.75 -23.47
N TRP A 176 -3.49 6.24 -22.38
CA TRP A 176 -4.83 5.67 -22.33
C TRP A 176 -5.82 6.73 -21.86
N HIS A 177 -6.98 6.80 -22.50
CA HIS A 177 -8.00 7.76 -22.13
C HIS A 177 -9.40 7.18 -22.27
N ARG A 178 -10.25 7.54 -21.30
CA ARG A 178 -11.69 7.41 -21.37
C ARG A 178 -12.35 8.66 -20.80
N CYS A 179 -13.37 9.17 -21.48
CA CYS A 179 -14.20 10.24 -20.96
C CYS A 179 -15.40 9.58 -20.26
N ASN A 180 -15.27 9.30 -18.96
CA ASN A 180 -16.32 8.60 -18.21
C ASN A 180 -17.46 9.56 -17.87
N ARG A 181 -18.68 9.18 -18.27
CA ARG A 181 -19.92 9.94 -18.05
C ARG A 181 -20.92 9.20 -17.17
N ARG A 182 -20.61 7.99 -16.70
CA ARG A 182 -21.50 7.13 -15.90
C ARG A 182 -21.80 7.76 -14.54
N PHE A 183 -20.75 8.22 -13.86
CA PHE A 183 -20.85 8.77 -12.50
C PHE A 183 -21.30 10.22 -12.44
N LYS A 184 -21.39 10.91 -13.58
CA LYS A 184 -21.84 12.32 -13.67
C LYS A 184 -21.15 13.24 -12.65
N THR A 185 -19.86 12.99 -12.40
CA THR A 185 -19.04 13.73 -11.43
C THR A 185 -18.07 14.66 -12.17
N PRO A 186 -17.74 15.84 -11.63
CA PRO A 186 -16.71 16.73 -12.17
C PRO A 186 -15.27 16.26 -11.88
N ARG A 187 -15.10 15.02 -11.39
CA ARG A 187 -13.81 14.44 -11.03
C ARG A 187 -13.12 13.72 -12.19
N VAL A 188 -11.80 13.66 -12.12
CA VAL A 188 -10.94 12.92 -13.05
C VAL A 188 -9.89 12.13 -12.26
N PHE A 189 -9.65 10.92 -12.71
CA PHE A 189 -8.58 10.04 -12.26
C PHE A 189 -7.43 10.09 -13.27
N VAL A 190 -6.23 10.33 -12.78
CA VAL A 190 -5.02 10.40 -13.59
C VAL A 190 -3.93 9.60 -12.92
N CYS A 191 -3.38 8.62 -13.62
CA CYS A 191 -2.25 7.86 -13.12
C CYS A 191 -1.13 7.73 -14.16
N PHE A 192 0.11 7.73 -13.67
CA PHE A 192 1.33 7.64 -14.47
C PHE A 192 2.21 6.53 -13.92
N SER A 193 2.73 5.70 -14.82
CA SER A 193 3.85 4.78 -14.59
C SER A 193 5.07 5.36 -15.31
N ILE A 194 6.02 5.87 -14.53
CA ILE A 194 7.22 6.56 -15.03
C ILE A 194 8.43 5.65 -14.83
N MET A 195 8.91 5.05 -15.91
CA MET A 195 10.17 4.30 -15.93
C MET A 195 11.32 5.25 -16.23
N PHE A 196 12.44 5.10 -15.52
CA PHE A 196 13.58 6.03 -15.55
C PHE A 196 14.93 5.31 -15.69
N TRP A 197 16.02 6.07 -15.88
CA TRP A 197 17.38 5.56 -16.01
C TRP A 197 18.40 6.36 -15.16
N PRO A 198 19.34 5.72 -14.45
CA PRO A 198 19.58 4.28 -14.38
C PRO A 198 18.41 3.56 -13.71
N ALA A 199 17.92 2.50 -14.35
CA ALA A 199 16.97 1.60 -13.70
C ALA A 199 17.66 1.02 -12.47
N THR A 200 16.91 0.66 -11.41
CA THR A 200 17.39 0.18 -10.09
C THR A 200 18.16 -1.15 -10.13
N ARG A 201 19.19 -1.21 -10.99
CA ARG A 201 20.00 -2.36 -11.39
C ARG A 201 21.14 -2.60 -10.42
N GLN A 202 21.63 -1.55 -9.78
CA GLN A 202 22.52 -1.63 -8.64
C GLN A 202 21.75 -1.27 -7.37
N ILE A 203 22.23 -1.75 -6.22
CA ILE A 203 21.64 -1.41 -4.93
C ILE A 203 21.69 0.10 -4.66
N SER A 204 22.77 0.77 -5.07
CA SER A 204 22.91 2.22 -4.99
C SER A 204 21.82 2.95 -5.76
N ASP A 205 21.53 2.54 -7.00
CA ASP A 205 20.46 3.13 -7.81
C ASP A 205 19.08 2.97 -7.14
N ALA A 206 18.83 1.81 -6.51
CA ALA A 206 17.59 1.54 -5.79
C ALA A 206 17.43 2.47 -4.56
N VAL A 207 18.46 2.53 -3.71
CA VAL A 207 18.44 3.36 -2.50
C VAL A 207 18.39 4.85 -2.85
N LEU A 208 19.08 5.27 -3.91
CA LEU A 208 19.04 6.66 -4.40
C LEU A 208 17.66 7.03 -4.97
N ALA A 209 16.95 6.09 -5.61
CA ALA A 209 15.57 6.30 -6.06
C ALA A 209 14.59 6.49 -4.89
N GLU A 210 14.82 5.79 -3.78
CA GLU A 210 14.01 5.88 -2.56
C GLU A 210 14.28 7.18 -1.82
N LEU A 211 15.55 7.57 -1.69
CA LEU A 211 15.94 8.90 -1.22
C LEU A 211 15.34 10.01 -2.08
N TYR A 212 15.35 9.85 -3.41
CA TYR A 212 14.75 10.81 -4.32
C TYR A 212 13.25 10.95 -4.06
N LEU A 213 12.53 9.84 -3.90
CA LEU A 213 11.10 9.86 -3.66
C LEU A 213 10.77 10.49 -2.31
N LEU A 214 11.48 10.13 -1.24
CA LEU A 214 11.27 10.69 0.10
C LEU A 214 11.58 12.19 0.13
N HIS A 215 12.65 12.63 -0.55
CA HIS A 215 12.98 14.05 -0.67
C HIS A 215 11.92 14.80 -1.50
N LEU A 216 11.45 14.21 -2.59
CA LEU A 216 10.39 14.76 -3.44
C LEU A 216 9.08 14.95 -2.67
N THR A 217 8.62 13.93 -1.94
CA THR A 217 7.37 14.01 -1.16
C THR A 217 7.50 15.02 -0.02
N THR A 218 8.67 15.12 0.62
CA THR A 218 8.95 16.14 1.64
C THR A 218 8.84 17.55 1.06
N GLN A 219 9.45 17.81 -0.12
CA GLN A 219 9.37 19.12 -0.80
C GLN A 219 7.96 19.45 -1.28
N LEU A 220 7.16 18.45 -1.63
CA LEU A 220 5.78 18.62 -2.09
C LEU A 220 4.76 18.69 -0.95
N ASN A 221 5.14 18.40 0.30
CA ASN A 221 4.22 18.17 1.40
C ASN A 221 3.19 19.29 1.60
N GLU A 222 3.62 20.55 1.62
CA GLU A 222 2.72 21.70 1.76
C GLU A 222 1.74 21.82 0.57
N THR A 223 2.23 21.58 -0.64
CA THR A 223 1.39 21.62 -1.86
C THR A 223 0.36 20.49 -1.86
N LEU A 224 0.79 19.27 -1.50
CA LEU A 224 -0.09 18.10 -1.45
C LEU A 224 -1.10 18.20 -0.33
N TYR A 225 -0.74 18.79 0.81
CA TYR A 225 -1.68 19.05 1.91
C TYR A 225 -2.81 19.98 1.48
N LEU A 226 -2.48 21.11 0.82
CA LEU A 226 -3.51 22.03 0.31
C LEU A 226 -4.38 21.37 -0.76
N ALA A 227 -3.80 20.56 -1.63
CA ALA A 227 -4.54 19.81 -2.64
C ALA A 227 -5.50 18.79 -2.02
N ASP A 228 -5.04 18.01 -1.04
CA ASP A 228 -5.84 16.99 -0.36
C ASP A 228 -7.04 17.59 0.38
N VAL A 229 -6.81 18.69 1.11
CA VAL A 229 -7.87 19.47 1.76
C VAL A 229 -8.95 19.93 0.76
N ALA A 230 -8.55 20.22 -0.48
CA ALA A 230 -9.45 20.58 -1.59
C ALA A 230 -9.96 19.37 -2.41
N LYS A 231 -9.83 18.15 -1.87
CA LYS A 231 -10.23 16.88 -2.51
C LYS A 231 -9.51 16.60 -3.83
N LEU A 232 -8.22 16.89 -3.88
CA LEU A 232 -7.27 16.41 -4.89
C LEU A 232 -6.27 15.47 -4.23
N GLU A 233 -6.65 14.21 -4.14
CA GLU A 233 -5.85 13.15 -3.57
C GLU A 233 -4.66 12.83 -4.49
N THR A 234 -3.49 12.60 -3.89
CA THR A 234 -2.28 12.25 -4.61
C THR A 234 -1.55 11.10 -3.92
N SER A 235 -1.07 10.14 -4.71
CA SER A 235 -0.19 9.07 -4.25
C SER A 235 1.04 9.02 -5.14
N ILE A 236 2.23 9.03 -4.55
CA ILE A 236 3.50 8.88 -5.26
C ILE A 236 4.27 7.72 -4.62
N THR A 237 4.46 6.63 -5.35
CA THR A 237 5.12 5.43 -4.82
C THR A 237 6.22 4.96 -5.77
N LEU A 238 7.22 4.26 -5.22
CA LEU A 238 8.24 3.59 -6.00
C LEU A 238 7.92 2.10 -6.06
N SER A 239 7.81 1.56 -7.27
CA SER A 239 7.62 0.12 -7.50
C SER A 239 8.81 -0.44 -8.28
N GLY A 240 9.90 -0.71 -7.55
CA GLY A 240 11.15 -1.24 -8.11
C GLY A 240 11.87 -0.26 -9.02
N TYR A 241 11.49 -0.21 -10.29
CA TYR A 241 12.17 0.57 -11.36
C TYR A 241 11.26 1.62 -12.01
N ARG A 242 10.08 1.88 -11.42
CA ARG A 242 9.11 2.86 -11.89
C ARG A 242 8.52 3.64 -10.72
N ILE A 243 8.30 4.93 -10.94
CA ILE A 243 7.48 5.76 -10.06
C ILE A 243 6.03 5.63 -10.52
N GLU A 244 5.13 5.31 -9.61
CA GLU A 244 3.69 5.40 -9.82
C GLU A 244 3.20 6.71 -9.20
N LEU A 245 2.57 7.55 -10.01
CA LEU A 245 1.92 8.78 -9.56
C LEU A 245 0.44 8.69 -9.87
N LYS A 246 -0.41 8.72 -8.85
CA LYS A 246 -1.87 8.79 -8.97
C LYS A 246 -2.36 10.13 -8.46
N MET A 247 -3.31 10.73 -9.16
CA MET A 247 -4.02 11.94 -8.79
C MET A 247 -5.51 11.72 -9.03
N PHE A 248 -6.35 12.04 -8.06
CA PHE A 248 -7.80 11.91 -8.17
C PHE A 248 -8.50 13.11 -7.53
N GLY A 249 -9.48 13.66 -8.22
CA GLY A 249 -10.29 14.76 -7.69
C GLY A 249 -10.83 15.69 -8.77
N PHE A 250 -11.13 16.93 -8.42
CA PHE A 250 -11.81 17.87 -9.31
C PHE A 250 -10.99 18.26 -10.56
N SER A 251 -11.61 18.09 -11.72
CA SER A 251 -10.96 18.24 -13.04
C SER A 251 -10.41 19.64 -13.34
N GLU A 252 -10.98 20.70 -12.78
CA GLU A 252 -10.52 22.08 -12.97
C GLU A 252 -9.08 22.28 -12.45
N LYS A 253 -8.80 21.78 -11.24
CA LYS A 253 -7.57 22.09 -10.49
C LYS A 253 -6.50 21.01 -10.59
N LEU A 254 -6.86 19.81 -11.05
CA LEU A 254 -5.90 18.73 -11.25
C LEU A 254 -4.73 19.08 -12.20
N PRO A 255 -4.92 19.80 -13.33
CA PRO A 255 -3.79 20.23 -14.16
C PRO A 255 -2.81 21.17 -13.45
N VAL A 256 -3.29 22.01 -12.52
CA VAL A 256 -2.44 22.91 -11.72
C VAL A 256 -1.55 22.09 -10.79
N LEU A 257 -2.13 21.09 -10.12
CA LEU A 257 -1.40 20.16 -9.26
C LEU A 257 -0.37 19.36 -10.07
N ALA A 258 -0.77 18.82 -11.22
CA ALA A 258 0.11 18.10 -12.12
C ALA A 258 1.33 18.94 -12.55
N GLN A 259 1.15 20.23 -12.84
CA GLN A 259 2.25 21.14 -13.18
C GLN A 259 3.21 21.35 -12.01
N LYS A 260 2.69 21.51 -10.78
CA LYS A 260 3.52 21.69 -9.58
C LYS A 260 4.35 20.44 -9.28
N ILE A 261 3.73 19.26 -9.33
CA ILE A 261 4.44 17.98 -9.15
C ILE A 261 5.50 17.80 -10.23
N ALA A 262 5.14 17.95 -11.51
CA ALA A 262 6.09 17.78 -12.61
C ALA A 262 7.25 18.78 -12.57
N SER A 263 6.98 20.03 -12.17
CA SER A 263 8.02 21.05 -11.98
C SER A 263 8.97 20.65 -10.84
N CYS A 264 8.44 20.26 -9.69
CA CYS A 264 9.25 19.81 -8.56
C CYS A 264 10.10 18.58 -8.93
N MET A 265 9.53 17.60 -9.61
CA MET A 265 10.26 16.42 -10.09
C MET A 265 11.43 16.78 -11.03
N LYS A 266 11.22 17.78 -11.91
CA LYS A 266 12.22 18.23 -12.89
C LYS A 266 13.36 19.05 -12.26
N THR A 267 13.03 19.94 -11.33
CA THR A 267 13.97 20.90 -10.76
C THR A 267 14.33 20.58 -9.32
N LEU A 268 14.20 19.32 -8.91
CA LEU A 268 14.46 18.91 -7.53
C LEU A 268 15.90 19.25 -7.17
N THR A 269 16.06 20.06 -6.14
CA THR A 269 17.35 20.37 -5.53
C THR A 269 17.30 20.01 -4.04
N SER A 270 18.47 19.76 -3.47
CA SER A 270 18.61 19.46 -2.05
C SER A 270 19.82 20.20 -1.49
N THR A 271 19.79 20.49 -0.20
CA THR A 271 20.95 20.96 0.54
C THR A 271 21.63 19.78 1.24
N GLN A 272 22.88 19.96 1.68
CA GLN A 272 23.58 18.94 2.47
C GLN A 272 22.76 18.53 3.71
N LEU A 273 22.18 19.53 4.40
CA LEU A 273 21.40 19.30 5.62
C LEU A 273 20.10 18.54 5.35
N ASP A 274 19.38 18.87 4.27
CA ASP A 274 18.14 18.17 3.92
C ASP A 274 18.42 16.73 3.48
N PHE A 275 19.52 16.52 2.76
CA PHE A 275 19.99 15.17 2.43
C PHE A 275 20.29 14.36 3.69
N GLU A 276 21.05 14.88 4.64
CA GLU A 276 21.39 14.20 5.90
C GLU A 276 20.12 13.83 6.69
N ARG A 277 19.17 14.76 6.81
CA ARG A 277 17.86 14.50 7.44
C ARG A 277 17.06 13.41 6.72
N THR A 278 17.04 13.45 5.39
CA THR A 278 16.33 12.44 4.58
C THR A 278 16.97 11.05 4.74
N VAL A 279 18.30 10.99 4.83
CA VAL A 279 19.04 9.75 5.13
C VAL A 279 18.69 9.22 6.51
N GLU A 280 18.62 10.07 7.54
CA GLU A 280 18.22 9.67 8.89
C GLU A 280 16.79 9.09 8.91
N VAL A 281 15.84 9.77 8.27
CA VAL A 281 14.45 9.29 8.16
C VAL A 281 14.40 7.92 7.46
N LEU A 282 15.06 7.78 6.31
CA LEU A 282 15.06 6.52 5.57
C LEU A 282 15.77 5.39 6.33
N LEU A 283 16.80 5.70 7.13
CA LEU A 283 17.44 4.72 8.00
C LEU A 283 16.50 4.23 9.11
N GLU A 284 15.71 5.12 9.72
CA GLU A 284 14.70 4.72 10.70
C GLU A 284 13.58 3.90 10.05
N GLU A 285 13.12 4.27 8.85
CA GLU A 285 12.17 3.46 8.08
C GLU A 285 12.70 2.05 7.80
N TYR A 286 13.98 1.91 7.45
CA TYR A 286 14.60 0.61 7.23
C TYR A 286 14.74 -0.22 8.51
N LYS A 287 15.01 0.41 9.66
CA LYS A 287 15.08 -0.28 10.96
C LYS A 287 13.71 -0.81 11.38
N GLY A 288 12.67 0.01 11.21
CA GLY A 288 11.28 -0.37 11.52
C GLY A 288 10.64 -1.30 10.48
N ALA A 289 11.27 -1.47 9.31
CA ALA A 289 10.74 -2.30 8.25
C ALA A 289 10.65 -3.77 8.70
N HIS A 290 9.46 -4.35 8.49
CA HIS A 290 9.18 -5.75 8.79
C HIS A 290 9.37 -6.13 10.27
N GLU A 291 9.20 -5.18 11.20
CA GLU A 291 9.17 -5.47 12.64
C GLU A 291 8.05 -6.45 13.00
N LYS A 292 6.88 -6.31 12.36
CA LYS A 292 5.78 -7.26 12.52
C LYS A 292 6.15 -8.59 11.85
N PRO A 293 6.08 -9.74 12.56
CA PRO A 293 6.45 -11.04 12.01
C PRO A 293 5.73 -11.43 10.72
N ILE A 294 4.49 -10.98 10.55
CA ILE A 294 3.69 -11.26 9.37
C ILE A 294 4.23 -10.57 8.12
N ASP A 295 4.58 -9.29 8.26
CA ASP A 295 5.19 -8.50 7.19
C ASP A 295 6.58 -9.06 6.85
N HIS A 296 7.31 -9.55 7.86
CA HIS A 296 8.59 -10.23 7.66
C HIS A 296 8.43 -11.52 6.85
N ALA A 297 7.44 -12.37 7.16
CA ALA A 297 7.21 -13.60 6.41
C ALA A 297 6.88 -13.33 4.93
N THR A 298 6.09 -12.30 4.64
CA THR A 298 5.77 -11.87 3.27
C THR A 298 7.00 -11.27 2.57
N TYR A 299 7.82 -10.48 3.27
CA TYR A 299 9.09 -9.96 2.77
C TYR A 299 10.05 -11.09 2.36
N LEU A 300 10.28 -12.07 3.24
CA LEU A 300 11.18 -13.20 2.97
C LEU A 300 10.67 -14.09 1.83
N SER A 301 9.35 -14.29 1.73
CA SER A 301 8.74 -14.98 0.59
C SER A 301 9.02 -14.24 -0.72
N THR A 302 8.80 -12.92 -0.73
CA THR A 302 9.08 -12.07 -1.90
C THR A 302 10.56 -12.08 -2.26
N GLN A 303 11.45 -12.05 -1.26
CA GLN A 303 12.90 -12.14 -1.42
C GLN A 303 13.33 -13.48 -2.04
N ALA A 304 12.73 -14.59 -1.61
CA ALA A 304 13.01 -15.92 -2.13
C ALA A 304 12.48 -16.12 -3.57
N LEU A 305 11.36 -15.49 -3.90
CA LEU A 305 10.70 -15.62 -5.20
C LEU A 305 11.22 -14.63 -6.26
N SER A 306 11.71 -13.45 -5.85
CA SER A 306 12.19 -12.42 -6.77
C SER A 306 13.65 -12.66 -7.17
N LYS A 307 13.90 -12.82 -8.49
CA LYS A 307 15.26 -13.10 -9.01
C LYS A 307 16.28 -12.05 -8.59
N ARG A 308 15.87 -10.78 -8.61
CA ARG A 308 16.65 -9.67 -8.07
C ARG A 308 15.89 -9.09 -6.91
N PHE A 309 16.57 -9.00 -5.78
CA PHE A 309 16.01 -8.45 -4.55
C PHE A 309 17.16 -7.92 -3.71
N TRP A 310 17.06 -6.67 -3.28
CA TRP A 310 18.04 -6.05 -2.40
C TRP A 310 17.53 -6.14 -0.98
N ASP A 311 18.22 -6.95 -0.17
CA ASP A 311 17.87 -7.08 1.24
C ASP A 311 17.97 -5.72 1.96
N ILE A 312 17.06 -5.47 2.89
CA ILE A 312 16.97 -4.22 3.64
C ILE A 312 18.27 -3.93 4.42
N ASP A 313 18.95 -4.95 4.93
CA ASP A 313 20.20 -4.75 5.67
C ASP A 313 21.31 -4.28 4.71
N HIS A 314 21.38 -4.87 3.52
CA HIS A 314 22.29 -4.39 2.47
C HIS A 314 21.91 -2.97 1.97
N ARG A 315 20.62 -2.64 1.94
CA ARG A 315 20.15 -1.30 1.57
C ARG A 315 20.52 -0.27 2.63
N MET A 316 20.42 -0.62 3.92
CA MET A 316 20.90 0.20 5.03
C MET A 316 22.41 0.45 4.95
N ASP A 317 23.20 -0.58 4.68
CA ASP A 317 24.65 -0.43 4.55
C ASP A 317 25.02 0.42 3.34
N CYS A 318 24.34 0.22 2.21
CA CYS A 318 24.47 1.08 1.05
C CYS A 318 24.14 2.54 1.40
N LEU A 319 22.99 2.78 2.05
CA LEU A 319 22.52 4.11 2.44
C LEU A 319 23.54 4.86 3.31
N ARG A 320 24.15 4.17 4.29
CA ARG A 320 25.21 4.73 5.14
C ARG A 320 26.46 5.16 4.35
N SER A 321 26.71 4.56 3.19
CA SER A 321 27.87 4.89 2.36
C SER A 321 27.61 5.98 1.32
N LEU A 322 26.35 6.32 1.05
CA LEU A 322 25.99 7.28 0.00
C LEU A 322 26.31 8.72 0.44
N THR A 323 26.81 9.51 -0.50
CA THR A 323 27.12 10.93 -0.25
C THR A 323 26.09 11.85 -0.90
N PHE A 324 26.02 13.09 -0.43
CA PHE A 324 25.22 14.14 -1.06
C PHE A 324 25.59 14.37 -2.54
N GLN A 325 26.87 14.17 -2.90
CA GLN A 325 27.31 14.27 -4.29
C GLN A 325 26.74 13.14 -5.16
N ASP A 326 26.64 11.92 -4.62
CA ASP A 326 26.03 10.79 -5.33
C ASP A 326 24.54 11.02 -5.55
N PHE A 327 23.84 11.52 -4.52
CA PHE A 327 22.45 11.92 -4.64
C PHE A 327 22.24 13.00 -5.69
N THR A 328 23.01 14.09 -5.63
CA THR A 328 22.91 15.19 -6.62
C THR A 328 23.17 14.68 -8.04
N ARG A 329 24.18 13.81 -8.23
CA ARG A 329 24.48 13.21 -9.54
C ARG A 329 23.34 12.31 -10.01
N PHE A 330 22.70 11.56 -9.12
CA PHE A 330 21.57 10.71 -9.44
C PHE A 330 20.37 11.53 -9.89
N VAL A 331 19.98 12.57 -9.13
CA VAL A 331 18.85 13.45 -9.47
C VAL A 331 19.03 14.10 -10.85
N LEU A 332 20.23 14.59 -11.15
CA LEU A 332 20.55 15.19 -12.46
C LEU A 332 20.42 14.21 -13.63
N ASN A 333 20.57 12.91 -13.40
CA ASN A 333 20.57 11.90 -14.45
C ASN A 333 19.28 11.09 -14.55
N LEU A 334 18.47 11.08 -13.49
CA LEU A 334 17.29 10.21 -13.31
C LEU A 334 16.37 10.18 -14.54
N PHE A 335 16.08 11.36 -15.09
CA PHE A 335 15.13 11.57 -16.17
C PHE A 335 15.79 11.80 -17.55
N ASN A 336 17.09 11.52 -17.67
CA ASN A 336 17.77 11.61 -18.97
C ASN A 336 17.19 10.62 -20.00
N LYS A 337 16.77 9.44 -19.54
CA LYS A 337 16.00 8.47 -20.32
C LYS A 337 14.79 8.04 -19.53
N ALA A 338 13.60 8.25 -20.08
CA ALA A 338 12.37 7.86 -19.42
C ALA A 338 11.32 7.32 -20.41
N TYR A 339 10.40 6.53 -19.90
CA TYR A 339 9.21 6.09 -20.60
C TYR A 339 8.00 6.26 -19.67
N ILE A 340 6.96 6.89 -20.18
CA ILE A 340 5.74 7.15 -19.42
C ILE A 340 4.58 6.39 -20.07
N GLU A 341 3.84 5.63 -19.26
CA GLU A 341 2.52 5.11 -19.62
C GLU A 341 1.50 5.66 -18.63
N CYS A 342 0.39 6.20 -19.11
CA CYS A 342 -0.61 6.82 -18.26
C CYS A 342 -2.05 6.48 -18.66
N LEU A 343 -2.96 6.61 -17.69
CA LEU A 343 -4.40 6.57 -17.88
C LEU A 343 -5.01 7.87 -17.37
N ILE A 344 -5.87 8.47 -18.18
CA ILE A 344 -6.72 9.61 -17.82
C ILE A 344 -8.18 9.18 -18.01
N ASP A 345 -8.91 9.01 -16.91
CA ASP A 345 -10.31 8.58 -16.90
C ASP A 345 -11.19 9.53 -16.09
N GLY A 346 -12.41 9.81 -16.54
CA GLY A 346 -13.33 10.75 -15.86
C GLY A 346 -13.71 11.98 -16.68
N ASN A 347 -13.96 13.09 -15.98
CA ASN A 347 -14.39 14.37 -16.54
C ASN A 347 -13.24 15.12 -17.24
N ALA A 348 -12.70 14.52 -18.30
CA ALA A 348 -11.72 15.12 -19.18
C ALA A 348 -12.04 14.79 -20.63
N GLN A 349 -11.91 15.77 -21.52
CA GLN A 349 -11.94 15.57 -22.96
C GLN A 349 -10.57 15.09 -23.46
N LYS A 350 -10.55 14.56 -24.69
CA LYS A 350 -9.33 14.08 -25.34
C LYS A 350 -8.21 15.13 -25.35
N GLN A 351 -8.52 16.39 -25.65
CA GLN A 351 -7.51 17.46 -25.65
C GLN A 351 -6.94 17.72 -24.25
N GLN A 352 -7.79 17.70 -23.22
CA GLN A 352 -7.37 17.89 -21.82
C GLN A 352 -6.51 16.72 -21.35
N ALA A 353 -6.90 15.48 -21.66
CA ALA A 353 -6.11 14.28 -21.35
C ALA A 353 -4.71 14.33 -21.98
N LEU A 354 -4.63 14.73 -23.26
CA LEU A 354 -3.36 14.90 -23.96
C LEU A 354 -2.51 16.04 -23.36
N ALA A 355 -3.14 17.15 -22.96
CA ALA A 355 -2.45 18.26 -22.29
C ALA A 355 -1.87 17.82 -20.94
N THR A 356 -2.64 17.08 -20.12
CA THR A 356 -2.17 16.55 -18.84
C THR A 356 -1.01 15.58 -19.02
N ALA A 357 -1.10 14.65 -19.98
CA ALA A 357 -0.01 13.72 -20.28
C ALA A 357 1.27 14.44 -20.76
N LYS A 358 1.10 15.55 -21.49
CA LYS A 358 2.21 16.36 -22.02
C LYS A 358 3.01 17.05 -20.90
N ILE A 359 2.37 17.45 -19.79
CA ILE A 359 3.05 18.07 -18.63
C ILE A 359 4.23 17.20 -18.16
N PHE A 360 3.98 15.93 -17.86
CA PHE A 360 5.02 15.03 -17.36
C PHE A 360 6.00 14.61 -18.46
N LYS A 361 5.54 14.43 -19.70
CA LYS A 361 6.42 14.12 -20.83
C LYS A 361 7.48 15.21 -21.03
N GLU A 362 7.07 16.48 -21.06
CA GLU A 362 7.98 17.62 -21.26
C GLU A 362 8.85 17.92 -20.04
N ALA A 363 8.37 17.58 -18.85
CA ALA A 363 9.15 17.73 -17.64
C ALA A 363 10.25 16.66 -17.50
N LEU A 364 9.94 15.40 -17.82
CA LEU A 364 10.73 14.24 -17.39
C LEU A 364 11.35 13.40 -18.52
N VAL A 365 11.00 13.61 -19.79
CA VAL A 365 11.51 12.75 -20.88
C VAL A 365 12.48 13.54 -21.76
N THR A 366 13.75 13.59 -21.34
CA THR A 366 14.82 14.18 -22.18
C THR A 366 15.08 13.33 -23.42
N SER A 367 15.10 12.00 -23.26
CA SER A 367 15.14 11.05 -24.37
C SER A 367 14.34 9.79 -24.05
N PRO A 368 13.79 9.07 -25.06
CA PRO A 368 12.99 7.87 -24.80
C PRO A 368 13.84 6.74 -24.20
N LEU A 369 13.30 6.06 -23.18
CA LEU A 369 13.90 4.82 -22.66
C LEU A 369 13.67 3.66 -23.64
N PRO A 370 14.73 3.05 -24.21
CA PRO A 370 14.60 1.94 -25.17
C PRO A 370 13.89 0.73 -24.56
N LEU A 371 13.15 -0.02 -25.40
CA LEU A 371 12.34 -1.15 -24.95
C LEU A 371 13.17 -2.21 -24.20
N GLU A 372 14.39 -2.47 -24.65
CA GLU A 372 15.33 -3.43 -24.07
C GLU A 372 15.85 -2.97 -22.70
N ALA A 373 15.78 -1.67 -22.42
CA ALA A 373 16.18 -1.06 -21.17
C ALA A 373 15.01 -0.91 -20.17
N ARG A 374 13.75 -1.07 -20.63
CA ARG A 374 12.55 -1.07 -19.78
C ARG A 374 12.54 -2.33 -18.92
N PHE A 375 13.20 -2.23 -17.77
CA PHE A 375 13.40 -3.34 -16.84
C PHE A 375 12.06 -3.93 -16.36
N SER A 376 12.09 -5.15 -15.85
CA SER A 376 10.95 -5.80 -15.22
C SER A 376 11.45 -6.83 -14.23
N ASN A 377 10.76 -6.95 -13.09
CA ASN A 377 11.08 -7.97 -12.11
C ASN A 377 10.69 -9.34 -12.65
N CYS A 378 11.52 -10.34 -12.33
CA CYS A 378 11.29 -11.72 -12.72
C CYS A 378 11.13 -12.59 -11.47
N VAL A 379 10.22 -13.56 -11.54
CA VAL A 379 10.02 -14.56 -10.50
C VAL A 379 10.78 -15.83 -10.85
N VAL A 380 11.46 -16.42 -9.87
CA VAL A 380 12.14 -17.72 -10.05
C VAL A 380 11.11 -18.86 -10.12
N LYS A 381 11.39 -19.85 -10.96
CA LYS A 381 10.62 -21.11 -11.01
C LYS A 381 11.14 -22.03 -9.92
N LEU A 382 10.40 -22.16 -8.81
CA LEU A 382 10.75 -23.09 -7.74
C LEU A 382 10.80 -24.53 -8.29
N PRO A 383 11.71 -25.42 -7.87
CA PRO A 383 11.80 -26.77 -8.44
C PRO A 383 10.48 -27.56 -8.32
N ALA A 384 10.19 -28.38 -9.34
CA ALA A 384 8.98 -29.17 -9.39
C ALA A 384 9.08 -30.41 -8.50
N GLY A 385 8.01 -30.74 -7.78
CA GLY A 385 7.92 -31.89 -6.90
C GLY A 385 8.68 -31.73 -5.58
N THR A 386 9.15 -30.52 -5.25
CA THR A 386 9.90 -30.25 -4.01
C THR A 386 9.08 -29.42 -3.03
N SER A 387 9.45 -29.53 -1.76
CA SER A 387 9.02 -28.65 -0.67
C SER A 387 10.26 -27.96 -0.12
N LEU A 388 10.26 -26.64 -0.12
CA LEU A 388 11.39 -25.83 0.33
C LEU A 388 11.05 -25.21 1.68
N LEU A 389 12.04 -25.07 2.54
CA LEU A 389 11.93 -24.37 3.81
C LEU A 389 12.98 -23.26 3.84
N TYR A 390 12.53 -22.02 4.02
CA TYR A 390 13.38 -20.90 4.38
C TYR A 390 12.98 -20.40 5.76
N LYS A 391 13.95 -20.09 6.61
CA LYS A 391 13.73 -19.80 8.01
C LYS A 391 14.64 -18.67 8.46
N GLU A 392 14.06 -17.72 9.17
CA GLU A 392 14.75 -16.58 9.80
C GLU A 392 14.15 -16.32 11.18
N ASN A 393 14.92 -15.70 12.06
CA ASN A 393 14.39 -15.20 13.33
C ASN A 393 13.62 -13.89 13.12
N CYS A 394 12.70 -13.56 14.03
CA CYS A 394 12.11 -12.22 14.09
C CYS A 394 13.21 -11.17 14.23
N LYS A 395 13.08 -10.05 13.49
CA LYS A 395 13.99 -8.91 13.64
C LYS A 395 13.83 -8.21 14.99
N CYS A 396 12.61 -8.19 15.54
CA CYS A 396 12.34 -7.66 16.87
C CYS A 396 12.70 -8.68 17.95
N GLU A 397 13.71 -8.36 18.77
CA GLU A 397 14.25 -9.26 19.80
C GLU A 397 13.24 -9.63 20.91
N TYR A 398 12.22 -8.80 21.11
CA TYR A 398 11.18 -9.01 22.14
C TYR A 398 9.92 -9.67 21.58
N GLU A 399 9.88 -9.96 20.28
CA GLU A 399 8.70 -10.49 19.62
C GLU A 399 8.52 -11.97 19.92
N ARG A 400 7.41 -12.28 20.60
CA ARG A 400 7.05 -13.63 21.01
C ARG A 400 6.43 -14.42 19.87
N ASN A 401 5.79 -13.77 18.91
CA ASN A 401 5.03 -14.44 17.86
C ASN A 401 5.94 -15.08 16.80
N SER A 402 5.63 -16.32 16.46
CA SER A 402 6.15 -17.00 15.27
C SER A 402 5.14 -16.95 14.13
N VAL A 403 5.61 -16.93 12.89
CA VAL A 403 4.78 -16.96 11.67
C VAL A 403 5.22 -18.07 10.74
N VAL A 404 4.24 -18.74 10.14
CA VAL A 404 4.45 -19.64 9.00
C VAL A 404 3.67 -19.13 7.82
N LYS A 405 4.36 -18.93 6.68
CA LYS A 405 3.76 -18.70 5.37
C LYS A 405 4.06 -19.91 4.47
N SER A 406 3.03 -20.63 4.04
CA SER A 406 3.10 -21.78 3.14
C SER A 406 2.61 -21.37 1.76
N TYR A 407 3.54 -21.12 0.85
CA TYR A 407 3.28 -20.62 -0.50
C TYR A 407 3.37 -21.73 -1.56
N PHE A 408 2.35 -21.82 -2.41
CA PHE A 408 2.27 -22.73 -3.54
C PHE A 408 2.36 -21.93 -4.84
N GLN A 409 3.43 -22.14 -5.61
CA GLN A 409 3.59 -21.50 -6.91
C GLN A 409 2.77 -22.26 -7.96
N ILE A 410 1.79 -21.60 -8.56
CA ILE A 410 0.81 -22.24 -9.45
C ILE A 410 1.28 -22.12 -10.90
N GLY A 411 1.33 -20.90 -11.43
CA GLY A 411 1.58 -20.72 -12.85
C GLY A 411 1.55 -19.27 -13.28
N GLN A 412 1.99 -19.03 -14.52
CA GLN A 412 2.03 -17.70 -15.06
C GLN A 412 0.67 -17.29 -15.62
N ASP A 413 0.27 -16.06 -15.34
CA ASP A 413 -0.94 -15.42 -15.88
C ASP A 413 -0.76 -15.02 -17.36
N GLN A 414 -0.34 -15.93 -18.23
CA GLN A 414 -0.04 -15.62 -19.63
C GLN A 414 -0.62 -16.64 -20.60
N GLY A 415 -1.01 -16.17 -21.78
CA GLY A 415 -1.51 -17.02 -22.87
C GLY A 415 -3.01 -17.24 -22.77
N LYS A 416 -3.50 -18.27 -23.48
CA LYS A 416 -4.94 -18.54 -23.62
C LYS A 416 -5.60 -19.05 -22.34
N ASP A 417 -4.83 -19.69 -21.46
CA ASP A 417 -5.35 -20.33 -20.25
C ASP A 417 -5.27 -19.40 -19.02
N SER A 418 -4.80 -18.16 -19.17
CA SER A 418 -4.56 -17.24 -18.05
C SER A 418 -5.84 -16.86 -17.30
N THR A 419 -6.89 -16.48 -18.03
CA THR A 419 -8.22 -16.18 -17.48
C THR A 419 -8.75 -17.37 -16.68
N ARG A 420 -8.67 -18.57 -17.26
CA ARG A 420 -9.11 -19.81 -16.62
C ARG A 420 -8.34 -20.10 -15.35
N LEU A 421 -7.02 -19.89 -15.36
CA LEU A 421 -6.16 -20.11 -14.20
C LEU A 421 -6.51 -19.17 -13.05
N ARG A 422 -6.73 -17.87 -13.33
CA ARG A 422 -7.21 -16.91 -12.33
C ARG A 422 -8.54 -17.33 -11.73
N CYS A 423 -9.52 -17.68 -12.56
CA CYS A 423 -10.83 -18.14 -12.10
C CYS A 423 -10.73 -19.34 -11.15
N LEU A 424 -9.83 -20.30 -11.43
CA LEU A 424 -9.60 -21.45 -10.55
C LEU A 424 -8.95 -21.08 -9.23
N VAL A 425 -8.04 -20.10 -9.21
CA VAL A 425 -7.38 -19.61 -8.00
C VAL A 425 -8.33 -18.81 -7.14
N ASP A 426 -9.07 -17.87 -7.74
CA ASP A 426 -10.03 -17.01 -7.04
C ASP A 426 -11.19 -17.84 -6.46
N LEU A 427 -11.73 -18.80 -7.24
CA LEU A 427 -12.77 -19.71 -6.75
C LEU A 427 -12.25 -20.64 -5.65
N PHE A 428 -10.98 -21.03 -5.71
CA PHE A 428 -10.36 -21.81 -4.65
C PHE A 428 -10.25 -21.02 -3.34
N GLU A 429 -9.86 -19.75 -3.43
CA GLU A 429 -9.79 -18.82 -2.29
C GLU A 429 -11.15 -18.66 -1.61
N ASP A 430 -12.17 -18.28 -2.39
CA ASP A 430 -13.54 -18.05 -1.93
C ASP A 430 -14.11 -19.25 -1.16
N ILE A 431 -13.79 -20.47 -1.61
CA ILE A 431 -14.24 -21.71 -0.98
C ILE A 431 -13.44 -22.05 0.29
N ILE A 432 -12.12 -21.81 0.32
CA ILE A 432 -11.21 -22.36 1.33
C ILE A 432 -10.95 -21.38 2.49
N ALA A 433 -11.18 -20.08 2.29
CA ALA A 433 -10.98 -19.04 3.30
C ALA A 433 -11.74 -19.35 4.61
N GLU A 434 -13.06 -19.59 4.55
CA GLU A 434 -13.86 -19.90 5.75
C GLU A 434 -13.42 -21.23 6.40
N PRO A 435 -13.28 -22.36 5.68
CA PRO A 435 -12.86 -23.61 6.29
C PRO A 435 -11.47 -23.53 6.95
N PHE A 436 -10.53 -22.80 6.33
CA PHE A 436 -9.18 -22.62 6.86
C PHE A 436 -9.20 -21.81 8.16
N PHE A 437 -9.90 -20.66 8.15
CA PHE A 437 -10.09 -19.83 9.33
C PHE A 437 -10.81 -20.64 10.43
N ASN A 438 -11.94 -21.26 10.13
CA ASN A 438 -12.71 -22.06 11.09
C ASN A 438 -11.87 -23.15 11.76
N GLN A 439 -11.08 -23.89 10.98
CA GLN A 439 -10.28 -25.00 11.49
C GLN A 439 -9.11 -24.51 12.35
N LEU A 440 -8.29 -23.58 11.85
CA LEU A 440 -7.05 -23.17 12.53
C LEU A 440 -7.26 -22.06 13.56
N ARG A 441 -8.21 -21.14 13.33
CA ARG A 441 -8.55 -20.05 14.25
C ARG A 441 -9.59 -20.46 15.27
N THR A 442 -10.77 -20.92 14.83
CA THR A 442 -11.91 -21.12 15.74
C THR A 442 -11.80 -22.42 16.53
N LYS A 443 -11.49 -23.54 15.87
CA LYS A 443 -11.42 -24.87 16.51
C LYS A 443 -10.08 -25.13 17.20
N GLU A 444 -8.96 -24.89 16.51
CA GLU A 444 -7.63 -25.18 17.03
C GLU A 444 -6.99 -24.03 17.81
N GLN A 445 -7.52 -22.80 17.67
CA GLN A 445 -7.08 -21.61 18.40
C GLN A 445 -5.57 -21.37 18.29
N LEU A 446 -5.01 -21.52 17.08
CA LEU A 446 -3.56 -21.46 16.85
C LEU A 446 -2.99 -20.05 17.02
N GLY A 447 -3.77 -19.02 16.73
CA GLY A 447 -3.39 -17.62 16.98
C GLY A 447 -4.41 -16.65 16.42
N TYR A 448 -4.19 -15.34 16.56
CA TYR A 448 -5.15 -14.32 16.14
C TYR A 448 -5.25 -14.19 14.62
N VAL A 449 -4.11 -14.28 13.94
CA VAL A 449 -4.01 -14.15 12.49
C VAL A 449 -3.88 -15.54 11.87
N VAL A 450 -4.91 -15.93 11.13
CA VAL A 450 -5.00 -17.14 10.32
C VAL A 450 -5.66 -16.69 9.02
N ASP A 451 -4.91 -16.74 7.93
CA ASP A 451 -5.37 -16.19 6.65
C ASP A 451 -4.84 -17.00 5.47
N CYS A 452 -5.54 -16.95 4.36
CA CYS A 452 -5.07 -17.50 3.10
C CYS A 452 -5.53 -16.64 1.93
N GLU A 453 -4.65 -16.44 0.95
CA GLU A 453 -4.87 -15.49 -0.14
C GLU A 453 -4.28 -16.02 -1.45
N SER A 454 -4.88 -15.61 -2.55
CA SER A 454 -4.24 -15.67 -3.86
C SER A 454 -3.17 -14.58 -4.00
N GLU A 455 -2.06 -14.91 -4.65
CA GLU A 455 -0.95 -13.98 -4.87
C GLU A 455 -0.64 -13.82 -6.35
N ASP A 456 -0.36 -12.59 -6.77
CA ASP A 456 0.15 -12.27 -8.12
C ASP A 456 1.49 -11.54 -8.00
N LEU A 457 2.58 -12.31 -8.05
CA LEU A 457 3.93 -11.76 -8.04
C LEU A 457 4.43 -11.59 -9.47
N HIS A 458 4.41 -10.35 -9.97
CA HIS A 458 4.89 -9.99 -11.31
C HIS A 458 4.31 -10.87 -12.44
N GLY A 459 3.02 -11.23 -12.36
CA GLY A 459 2.32 -12.05 -13.35
C GLY A 459 2.46 -13.55 -13.13
N VAL A 460 3.03 -13.99 -12.00
CA VAL A 460 3.04 -15.40 -11.58
C VAL A 460 2.08 -15.57 -10.41
N LEU A 461 1.03 -16.37 -10.65
CA LEU A 461 0.01 -16.70 -9.67
C LEU A 461 0.54 -17.73 -8.67
N GLY A 462 0.22 -17.50 -7.41
CA GLY A 462 0.43 -18.41 -6.30
C GLY A 462 -0.74 -18.35 -5.32
N PHE A 463 -0.66 -19.20 -4.30
CA PHE A 463 -1.62 -19.23 -3.21
C PHE A 463 -0.88 -19.48 -1.91
N SER A 464 -1.18 -18.72 -0.87
CA SER A 464 -0.51 -18.86 0.42
C SER A 464 -1.48 -19.14 1.56
N PHE A 465 -1.00 -19.90 2.53
CA PHE A 465 -1.62 -20.07 3.84
C PHE A 465 -0.70 -19.46 4.89
N MET A 466 -1.25 -18.69 5.81
CA MET A 466 -0.49 -17.95 6.80
C MET A 466 -1.07 -18.10 8.20
N VAL A 467 -0.20 -18.36 9.18
CA VAL A 467 -0.59 -18.45 10.59
C VAL A 467 0.45 -17.78 11.46
N GLN A 468 0.00 -16.87 12.32
CA GLN A 468 0.80 -16.27 13.38
C GLN A 468 0.40 -16.84 14.74
N SER A 469 1.35 -17.21 15.58
CA SER A 469 1.09 -17.73 16.93
C SER A 469 2.09 -17.22 17.96
N ALA A 470 1.58 -16.79 19.13
CA ALA A 470 2.39 -16.53 20.32
C ALA A 470 2.72 -17.79 21.14
N LYS A 471 2.11 -18.94 20.79
CA LYS A 471 2.12 -20.16 21.62
C LYS A 471 2.79 -21.35 20.96
N TYR A 472 2.64 -21.51 19.65
CA TYR A 472 3.08 -22.70 18.93
C TYR A 472 4.31 -22.42 18.05
N SER A 473 5.21 -23.40 17.97
CA SER A 473 6.41 -23.33 17.14
C SER A 473 6.04 -23.31 15.64
N PRO A 474 6.87 -22.70 14.78
CA PRO A 474 6.66 -22.74 13.33
C PRO A 474 6.50 -24.17 12.79
N LYS A 475 7.26 -25.13 13.33
CA LYS A 475 7.16 -26.55 12.95
C LYS A 475 5.77 -27.12 13.23
N TYR A 476 5.21 -26.84 14.40
CA TYR A 476 3.85 -27.27 14.72
C TYR A 476 2.83 -26.64 13.78
N LEU A 477 2.92 -25.32 13.54
CA LEU A 477 2.03 -24.58 12.66
C LEU A 477 2.08 -25.10 11.21
N GLN A 478 3.27 -25.31 10.66
CA GLN A 478 3.46 -25.92 9.34
C GLN A 478 2.82 -27.31 9.28
N GLY A 479 2.95 -28.11 10.35
CA GLY A 479 2.28 -29.40 10.48
C GLY A 479 0.75 -29.29 10.40
N ARG A 480 0.16 -28.29 11.06
CA ARG A 480 -1.30 -28.02 11.03
C ARG A 480 -1.78 -27.53 9.66
N ILE A 481 -1.04 -26.63 9.01
CA ILE A 481 -1.32 -26.19 7.64
C ILE A 481 -1.26 -27.40 6.69
N ASN A 482 -0.20 -28.21 6.76
CA ASN A 482 -0.07 -29.42 5.95
C ASN A 482 -1.21 -30.42 6.19
N ALA A 483 -1.68 -30.56 7.43
CA ALA A 483 -2.82 -31.41 7.75
C ALA A 483 -4.12 -30.88 7.13
N PHE A 484 -4.35 -29.57 7.15
CA PHE A 484 -5.48 -28.93 6.48
C PHE A 484 -5.41 -29.08 4.96
N VAL A 485 -4.27 -28.77 4.34
CA VAL A 485 -4.06 -28.90 2.88
C VAL A 485 -4.35 -30.33 2.39
N LYS A 486 -4.04 -31.35 3.19
CA LYS A 486 -4.37 -32.75 2.88
C LYS A 486 -5.88 -33.04 2.87
N GLN A 487 -6.67 -32.30 3.64
CA GLN A 487 -8.12 -32.45 3.74
C GLN A 487 -8.88 -31.71 2.64
N ILE A 488 -8.26 -30.70 2.00
CA ILE A 488 -8.89 -29.89 0.95
C ILE A 488 -9.60 -30.72 -0.14
N PRO A 489 -8.99 -31.78 -0.73
CA PRO A 489 -9.71 -32.59 -1.71
C PRO A 489 -10.98 -33.24 -1.16
N GLN A 490 -11.01 -33.59 0.12
CA GLN A 490 -12.18 -34.17 0.79
C GLN A 490 -13.22 -33.11 1.10
N ILE A 491 -12.81 -31.91 1.51
CA ILE A 491 -13.70 -30.74 1.68
C ILE A 491 -14.43 -30.47 0.36
N LEU A 492 -13.68 -30.33 -0.74
CA LEU A 492 -14.24 -30.09 -2.07
C LEU A 492 -15.12 -31.23 -2.59
N THR A 493 -14.79 -32.49 -2.26
CA THR A 493 -15.60 -33.65 -2.68
C THR A 493 -16.90 -33.77 -1.88
N SER A 494 -16.87 -33.39 -0.60
CA SER A 494 -18.02 -33.50 0.32
C SER A 494 -19.00 -32.33 0.18
N MET A 495 -18.54 -31.20 -0.36
CA MET A 495 -19.37 -30.06 -0.71
C MET A 495 -20.44 -30.47 -1.72
N THR A 496 -21.67 -30.04 -1.45
CA THR A 496 -22.82 -30.26 -2.33
C THR A 496 -22.66 -29.50 -3.65
N ASP A 497 -23.38 -29.94 -4.68
CA ASP A 497 -23.34 -29.22 -5.97
C ASP A 497 -24.01 -27.84 -5.86
N GLU A 498 -25.00 -27.71 -4.96
CA GLU A 498 -25.68 -26.47 -4.64
C GLU A 498 -24.75 -25.45 -3.96
N GLU A 499 -23.97 -25.86 -2.95
CA GLU A 499 -22.96 -25.00 -2.31
C GLU A 499 -21.88 -24.55 -3.32
N PHE A 500 -21.36 -25.49 -4.13
CA PHE A 500 -20.38 -25.16 -5.16
C PHE A 500 -20.92 -24.16 -6.18
N GLN A 501 -22.17 -24.33 -6.60
CA GLN A 501 -22.83 -23.41 -7.51
C GLN A 501 -23.05 -22.03 -6.86
N SER A 502 -23.39 -21.98 -5.57
CA SER A 502 -23.52 -20.71 -4.83
C SER A 502 -22.20 -19.93 -4.80
N HIS A 503 -21.07 -20.59 -4.53
CA HIS A 503 -19.75 -19.94 -4.56
C HIS A 503 -19.44 -19.37 -5.97
N LYS A 504 -19.70 -20.16 -7.01
CA LYS A 504 -19.53 -19.69 -8.40
C LYS A 504 -20.40 -18.47 -8.71
N GLU A 505 -21.68 -18.51 -8.35
CA GLU A 505 -22.62 -17.41 -8.62
C GLU A 505 -22.23 -16.13 -7.88
N SER A 506 -21.82 -16.24 -6.62
CA SER A 506 -21.31 -15.12 -5.83
C SER A 506 -20.06 -14.50 -6.48
N LEU A 507 -19.05 -15.32 -6.80
CA LEU A 507 -17.82 -14.82 -7.43
C LEU A 507 -18.08 -14.25 -8.83
N MET A 508 -18.98 -14.86 -9.62
CA MET A 508 -19.39 -14.32 -10.92
C MET A 508 -20.08 -12.96 -10.76
N ALA A 509 -20.98 -12.82 -9.78
CA ALA A 509 -21.65 -11.56 -9.50
C ALA A 509 -20.67 -10.48 -9.06
N GLU A 510 -19.66 -10.82 -8.26
CA GLU A 510 -18.58 -9.90 -7.86
C GLU A 510 -17.76 -9.44 -9.07
N LYS A 511 -17.31 -10.38 -9.92
CA LYS A 511 -16.51 -10.09 -11.14
C LYS A 511 -17.28 -9.27 -12.17
N GLN A 512 -18.59 -9.51 -12.30
CA GLN A 512 -19.49 -8.72 -13.15
C GLN A 512 -19.95 -7.42 -12.49
N GLY A 513 -19.77 -7.33 -11.17
CA GLY A 513 -20.14 -6.21 -10.33
C GLY A 513 -19.64 -4.91 -10.94
N MET A 514 -20.59 -4.03 -11.20
CA MET A 514 -20.28 -2.70 -11.70
C MET A 514 -19.58 -1.91 -10.60
N PRO A 515 -18.45 -1.27 -10.87
CA PRO A 515 -17.76 -0.47 -9.86
C PRO A 515 -18.69 0.62 -9.34
N SER A 516 -18.63 0.86 -8.03
CA SER A 516 -19.47 1.80 -7.28
C SER A 516 -19.06 3.26 -7.48
N SER A 517 -17.78 3.51 -7.82
CA SER A 517 -17.22 4.85 -8.00
C SER A 517 -16.31 4.98 -9.23
N LEU A 518 -16.06 6.23 -9.65
CA LEU A 518 -15.10 6.53 -10.73
C LEU A 518 -13.71 6.02 -10.39
N PHE A 519 -13.29 6.18 -9.13
CA PHE A 519 -12.01 5.73 -8.63
C PHE A 519 -11.87 4.22 -8.79
N GLU A 520 -12.84 3.45 -8.29
CA GLU A 520 -12.81 1.98 -8.34
C GLU A 520 -12.77 1.47 -9.80
N GLU A 521 -13.57 2.06 -10.69
CA GLU A 521 -13.54 1.69 -12.11
C GLU A 521 -12.19 2.01 -12.77
N SER A 522 -11.62 3.17 -12.46
CA SER A 522 -10.35 3.61 -13.03
C SER A 522 -9.16 2.78 -12.53
N GLU A 523 -9.16 2.42 -11.24
CA GLU A 523 -8.16 1.52 -10.64
C GLU A 523 -8.19 0.14 -11.29
N ARG A 524 -9.39 -0.43 -11.54
CA ARG A 524 -9.52 -1.70 -12.27
C ARG A 524 -8.88 -1.64 -13.66
N TYR A 525 -9.04 -0.54 -14.40
CA TYR A 525 -8.35 -0.38 -15.69
C TYR A 525 -6.86 -0.15 -15.55
N TRP A 526 -6.46 0.63 -14.55
CA TRP A 526 -5.07 0.89 -14.29
C TRP A 526 -4.33 -0.40 -13.95
N GLU A 527 -4.93 -1.31 -13.18
CA GLU A 527 -4.36 -2.63 -12.91
C GLU A 527 -4.07 -3.42 -14.19
N GLN A 528 -5.00 -3.38 -15.17
CA GLN A 528 -4.81 -4.05 -16.46
C GLN A 528 -3.66 -3.45 -17.27
N ILE A 529 -3.45 -2.13 -17.19
CA ILE A 529 -2.33 -1.43 -17.83
C ILE A 529 -1.02 -1.74 -17.08
N TRP A 530 -1.03 -1.60 -15.76
CA TRP A 530 0.11 -1.81 -14.86
C TRP A 530 0.69 -3.22 -14.95
N LYS A 531 -0.18 -4.24 -15.07
CA LYS A 531 0.15 -5.66 -15.27
C LYS A 531 0.35 -6.04 -16.74
N ARG A 532 0.23 -5.08 -17.68
CA ARG A 532 0.33 -5.26 -19.13
C ARG A 532 -0.61 -6.34 -19.69
N ARG A 533 -1.79 -6.51 -19.07
CA ARG A 533 -2.85 -7.40 -19.57
C ARG A 533 -3.68 -6.70 -20.66
N TYR A 534 -3.94 -5.40 -20.48
CA TYR A 534 -4.79 -4.59 -21.36
C TYR A 534 -6.18 -5.20 -21.63
N LEU A 535 -6.66 -6.06 -20.72
CA LEU A 535 -7.96 -6.73 -20.81
C LEU A 535 -8.97 -5.95 -19.96
N PHE A 536 -9.45 -4.83 -20.48
CA PHE A 536 -10.30 -3.89 -19.73
C PHE A 536 -11.66 -4.48 -19.33
N ASP A 537 -12.13 -5.52 -20.01
CA ASP A 537 -13.31 -6.29 -19.67
C ASP A 537 -12.96 -7.66 -19.06
N ALA A 538 -11.85 -7.74 -18.33
CA ALA A 538 -11.40 -8.96 -17.64
C ALA A 538 -12.49 -9.60 -16.80
N GLY A 539 -13.23 -8.83 -15.99
CA GLY A 539 -14.31 -9.36 -15.15
C GLY A 539 -15.41 -10.08 -15.94
N LYS A 540 -15.73 -9.64 -17.16
CA LYS A 540 -16.71 -10.34 -18.03
C LYS A 540 -16.16 -11.66 -18.56
N HIS A 541 -14.90 -11.66 -18.99
CA HIS A 541 -14.22 -12.86 -19.46
C HIS A 541 -14.03 -13.87 -18.32
N GLU A 542 -13.64 -13.40 -17.13
CA GLU A 542 -13.48 -14.22 -15.93
C GLU A 542 -14.83 -14.81 -15.50
N ALA A 543 -15.92 -14.04 -15.48
CA ALA A 543 -17.25 -14.56 -15.16
C ALA A 543 -17.76 -15.58 -16.19
N ALA A 544 -17.53 -15.35 -17.48
CA ALA A 544 -17.89 -16.31 -18.53
C ALA A 544 -17.08 -17.62 -18.42
N GLU A 545 -15.80 -17.53 -18.06
CA GLU A 545 -14.97 -18.71 -17.79
C GLU A 545 -15.45 -19.46 -16.54
N LEU A 546 -15.77 -18.74 -15.45
CA LEU A 546 -16.28 -19.32 -14.20
C LEU A 546 -17.53 -20.17 -14.42
N GLU A 547 -18.45 -19.75 -15.31
CA GLU A 547 -19.65 -20.53 -15.65
C GLU A 547 -19.32 -21.97 -16.04
N HIS A 548 -18.23 -22.16 -16.79
CA HIS A 548 -17.77 -23.45 -17.27
C HIS A 548 -16.84 -24.21 -16.30
N VAL A 549 -16.46 -23.63 -15.16
CA VAL A 549 -15.64 -24.32 -14.13
C VAL A 549 -16.47 -25.40 -13.46
N THR A 550 -15.91 -26.61 -13.36
CA THR A 550 -16.56 -27.75 -12.71
C THR A 550 -15.88 -28.11 -11.39
N LYS A 551 -16.64 -28.67 -10.44
CA LYS A 551 -16.12 -29.13 -9.14
C LYS A 551 -14.98 -30.14 -9.30
N ASN A 552 -15.13 -31.08 -10.25
CA ASN A 552 -14.10 -32.09 -10.55
C ASN A 552 -12.82 -31.48 -11.10
N GLU A 553 -12.91 -30.43 -11.93
CA GLU A 553 -11.75 -29.70 -12.42
C GLU A 553 -11.01 -29.02 -11.28
N LEU A 554 -11.72 -28.32 -10.38
CA LEU A 554 -11.13 -27.66 -9.22
C LEU A 554 -10.44 -28.67 -8.29
N ILE A 555 -11.07 -29.81 -8.01
CA ILE A 555 -10.47 -30.90 -7.22
C ILE A 555 -9.16 -31.40 -7.86
N ASN A 556 -9.17 -31.60 -9.19
CA ASN A 556 -7.98 -32.05 -9.92
C ASN A 556 -6.90 -30.97 -9.94
N TRP A 557 -7.27 -29.70 -10.05
CA TRP A 557 -6.38 -28.56 -9.93
C TRP A 557 -5.71 -28.52 -8.55
N CYS A 558 -6.46 -28.69 -7.46
CA CYS A 558 -5.90 -28.77 -6.10
C CYS A 558 -4.94 -29.95 -5.94
N ARG A 559 -5.31 -31.15 -6.41
CA ARG A 559 -4.43 -32.32 -6.38
C ARG A 559 -3.14 -32.09 -7.17
N ARG A 560 -3.23 -31.35 -8.27
CA ARG A 560 -2.13 -31.03 -9.16
C ARG A 560 -1.14 -30.04 -8.54
N PHE A 561 -1.61 -28.94 -7.94
CA PHE A 561 -0.74 -27.87 -7.44
C PHE A 561 -0.41 -27.97 -5.95
N LEU A 562 -1.35 -28.43 -5.12
CA LEU A 562 -1.20 -28.49 -3.66
C LEU A 562 -0.91 -29.92 -3.16
N GLY A 563 -1.24 -30.95 -3.94
CA GLY A 563 -1.08 -32.34 -3.53
C GLY A 563 0.38 -32.73 -3.25
N ALA A 564 0.64 -33.27 -2.06
CA ALA A 564 2.01 -33.64 -1.61
C ALA A 564 2.74 -34.64 -2.54
N ARG A 565 1.98 -35.52 -3.22
CA ARG A 565 2.51 -36.51 -4.17
C ARG A 565 2.62 -35.99 -5.60
N SER A 566 2.16 -34.77 -5.89
CA SER A 566 2.26 -34.19 -7.22
C SER A 566 3.73 -34.02 -7.61
N ARG A 567 4.05 -34.35 -8.87
CA ARG A 567 5.38 -34.14 -9.45
C ARG A 567 5.59 -32.71 -9.94
N ILE A 568 4.53 -31.92 -10.02
CA ILE A 568 4.60 -30.54 -10.51
C ILE A 568 4.35 -29.50 -9.43
N ARG A 569 4.01 -29.93 -8.20
CA ARG A 569 3.86 -29.04 -7.04
C ARG A 569 5.16 -28.28 -6.82
N ARG A 570 5.04 -26.98 -6.57
CA ARG A 570 6.14 -26.06 -6.27
C ARG A 570 5.78 -25.36 -4.97
N HIS A 571 6.49 -25.65 -3.89
CA HIS A 571 6.12 -25.20 -2.55
C HIS A 571 7.31 -24.58 -1.82
N LEU A 572 7.08 -23.40 -1.25
CA LEU A 572 7.99 -22.67 -0.38
C LEU A 572 7.30 -22.43 0.96
N CYS A 573 7.92 -22.87 2.04
CA CYS A 573 7.50 -22.56 3.40
C CYS A 573 8.49 -21.56 3.99
N VAL A 574 7.99 -20.45 4.50
CA VAL A 574 8.78 -19.43 5.22
C VAL A 574 8.42 -19.50 6.69
N HIS A 575 9.42 -19.68 7.55
CA HIS A 575 9.29 -19.61 9.01
C HIS A 575 9.94 -18.34 9.52
N VAL A 576 9.17 -17.50 10.19
CA VAL A 576 9.69 -16.41 11.02
C VAL A 576 9.58 -16.84 12.47
N VAL A 577 10.71 -16.96 13.16
CA VAL A 577 10.81 -17.55 14.50
C VAL A 577 10.83 -16.47 15.56
N GLY A 578 9.79 -16.40 16.39
CA GLY A 578 9.74 -15.55 17.59
C GLY A 578 10.17 -16.29 18.85
N LEU A 579 10.16 -15.58 20.00
CA LEU A 579 10.60 -16.11 21.30
C LEU A 579 9.75 -17.27 21.84
N ASN A 580 8.59 -17.56 21.26
CA ASN A 580 7.78 -18.70 21.66
C ASN A 580 8.35 -20.06 21.23
N ALA A 581 9.33 -20.10 20.33
CA ALA A 581 9.96 -21.33 19.90
C ALA A 581 11.07 -21.75 20.89
N ILE A 582 10.95 -22.94 21.49
CA ILE A 582 12.00 -23.53 22.34
C ILE A 582 13.11 -24.09 21.42
N GLU A 583 14.38 -23.87 21.78
CA GLU A 583 15.60 -24.21 21.00
C GLU A 583 15.66 -25.64 20.42
N GLY A 584 14.86 -26.61 20.91
CA GLY A 584 14.85 -28.00 20.44
C GLY A 584 13.87 -28.37 19.32
N ASP A 585 12.95 -27.47 18.93
CA ASP A 585 11.87 -27.77 17.95
C ASP A 585 12.10 -27.14 16.56
N VAL A 586 13.31 -26.65 16.36
CA VAL A 586 13.65 -25.58 15.42
C VAL A 586 14.48 -26.10 14.22
N ASP A 587 15.05 -27.32 14.31
CA ASP A 587 16.10 -27.80 13.39
C ASP A 587 15.76 -29.04 12.53
N ASP A 588 14.59 -29.67 12.70
CA ASP A 588 14.24 -30.88 11.95
C ASP A 588 13.22 -30.63 10.82
N PRO A 589 13.55 -30.88 9.54
CA PRO A 589 12.62 -30.74 8.42
C PRO A 589 11.44 -31.70 8.55
N ILE A 590 10.23 -31.18 8.35
CA ILE A 590 8.99 -31.96 8.48
C ILE A 590 8.88 -32.98 7.33
N CYS A 591 8.53 -34.22 7.66
CA CYS A 591 8.11 -35.22 6.69
C CYS A 591 6.68 -34.91 6.23
N GLU A 592 6.49 -34.53 4.96
CA GLU A 592 5.15 -34.20 4.45
C GLU A 592 4.26 -35.46 4.28
N THR A 593 4.84 -36.66 4.26
CA THR A 593 4.14 -37.94 4.07
C THR A 593 4.45 -38.94 5.18
N SER A 594 3.79 -38.82 6.34
CA SER A 594 3.77 -39.90 7.34
C SER A 594 2.51 -40.76 7.16
N THR A 595 2.62 -41.82 6.36
CA THR A 595 1.73 -42.98 6.47
C THR A 595 2.59 -44.21 6.74
N ALA A 596 2.22 -45.00 7.75
CA ALA A 596 2.80 -46.31 7.99
C ALA A 596 2.53 -47.21 6.77
N GLY A 597 3.49 -47.27 5.85
CA GLY A 597 3.40 -48.00 4.60
C GLY A 597 4.37 -47.47 3.56
N GLN A 598 5.49 -48.18 3.40
CA GLN A 598 6.54 -48.11 2.36
C GLN A 598 6.35 -47.07 1.23
N GLY A 599 6.50 -45.79 1.54
CA GLY A 599 6.64 -44.70 0.56
C GLY A 599 7.70 -43.73 1.06
N GLU A 600 8.62 -43.31 0.18
CA GLU A 600 9.69 -42.37 0.51
C GLU A 600 9.13 -41.08 1.13
N CYS A 601 9.58 -40.76 2.34
CA CYS A 601 9.26 -39.52 3.03
C CYS A 601 9.90 -38.33 2.28
N ARG A 602 9.09 -37.48 1.65
CA ARG A 602 9.58 -36.20 1.10
C ARG A 602 9.79 -35.23 2.27
N ARG A 603 11.04 -35.05 2.67
CA ARG A 603 11.47 -34.01 3.62
C ARG A 603 11.59 -32.68 2.88
N SER A 604 11.26 -31.59 3.55
CA SER A 604 11.54 -30.26 3.03
C SER A 604 13.04 -30.04 2.88
N LEU A 605 13.46 -29.42 1.77
CA LEU A 605 14.83 -28.99 1.53
C LEU A 605 15.01 -27.61 2.15
N VAL A 606 15.96 -27.49 3.08
CA VAL A 606 16.27 -26.20 3.73
C VAL A 606 17.07 -25.33 2.77
N ILE A 607 16.71 -24.06 2.68
CA ILE A 607 17.45 -23.04 1.93
C ILE A 607 18.33 -22.28 2.93
N ASP A 608 19.64 -22.52 2.88
CA ASP A 608 20.60 -21.85 3.78
C ASP A 608 21.01 -20.47 3.25
N ASN A 609 21.00 -20.28 1.91
CA ASN A 609 21.36 -19.02 1.27
C ASN A 609 20.45 -18.74 0.07
N LEU A 610 19.62 -17.69 0.18
CA LEU A 610 18.67 -17.33 -0.87
C LEU A 610 19.34 -16.91 -2.19
N ASN A 611 20.51 -16.26 -2.15
CA ASN A 611 21.17 -15.81 -3.37
C ASN A 611 21.69 -16.99 -4.18
N GLU A 612 22.43 -17.90 -3.55
CA GLU A 612 22.92 -19.13 -4.20
C GLU A 612 21.77 -20.02 -4.67
N PHE A 613 20.69 -20.10 -3.90
CA PHE A 613 19.48 -20.82 -4.28
C PHE A 613 18.87 -20.24 -5.56
N LYS A 614 18.63 -18.92 -5.59
CA LYS A 614 18.01 -18.24 -6.74
C LYS A 614 18.90 -18.24 -7.98
N GLU A 615 20.22 -18.23 -7.85
CA GLU A 615 21.15 -18.28 -8.99
C GLU A 615 20.98 -19.54 -9.84
N LYS A 616 20.68 -20.67 -9.20
CA LYS A 616 20.52 -21.99 -9.83
C LYS A 616 19.17 -22.18 -10.50
N LEU A 617 18.21 -21.28 -10.29
CA LEU A 617 16.85 -21.41 -10.79
C LEU A 617 16.63 -20.66 -12.11
N GLU A 618 15.82 -21.27 -12.97
CA GLU A 618 15.19 -20.61 -14.09
C GLU A 618 14.24 -19.51 -13.61
N VAL A 619 13.95 -18.53 -14.47
CA VAL A 619 12.94 -17.50 -14.23
C VAL A 619 11.76 -17.65 -15.17
N TYR A 620 10.57 -17.24 -14.73
CA TYR A 620 9.44 -17.05 -15.64
C TYR A 620 9.76 -15.93 -16.65
N PRO A 621 9.28 -16.06 -17.90
CA PRO A 621 9.46 -15.01 -18.90
C PRO A 621 8.72 -13.74 -18.47
N VAL A 622 9.25 -12.58 -18.82
CA VAL A 622 8.58 -11.29 -18.55
C VAL A 622 7.51 -11.04 -19.61
N LYS A 623 6.33 -10.55 -19.22
CA LYS A 623 5.38 -9.94 -20.15
C LYS A 623 5.94 -8.60 -20.61
N LEU A 624 6.41 -8.53 -21.86
CA LEU A 624 6.84 -7.27 -22.49
C LEU A 624 5.63 -6.43 -22.90
#